data_AF-A0A971EY41-F1
#
_entry.id   AF-A0A971EY41-F1
#
_cell.length_a   1.000
_cell.length_b   1.000
_cell.length_c   1.000
_cell.angle_alpha   90.00
_cell.angle_beta   90.00
_cell.angle_gamma   90.00
#
_symmetry.space_group_name_H-M   'P 1'
#
loop_
_entity.id
_entity.type
_entity.pdbx_description
1 polymer ?
#
loop_
_entity_poly.entity_id
_entity_poly.type
_entity_poly.pdbx_seq_one_letter_code
_entity_poly.pdbx_strand_id
1 'polypeptide(L)'
;MHSPSEIADNYISTGQKKVRMPVFKMLVLGLFGGMFIALASMGATAAASTIENASVAKLISACIFPSGLAMVLIGGGELFTGNCLLLIPLLQKEIRITEVIRNLS
;
A
#
# COMPACT_ATOMS: atom_id res chain seq x y z
N MET A 1 -11.71 4.35 18.38
CA MET A 1 -10.54 3.48 18.11
C MET A 1 -11.00 2.05 18.31
N HIS A 2 -10.83 1.20 17.29
CA HIS A 2 -11.15 -0.22 17.43
C HIS A 2 -10.06 -0.92 18.24
N SER A 3 -10.44 -1.96 18.96
CA SER A 3 -9.46 -2.85 19.60
C SER A 3 -8.62 -3.57 18.54
N PRO A 4 -7.38 -4.01 18.86
CA PRO A 4 -6.54 -4.75 17.91
C PRO A 4 -7.24 -5.98 17.33
N SER A 5 -8.08 -6.66 18.12
CA SER A 5 -8.91 -7.79 17.67
C SER A 5 -9.93 -7.37 16.62
N GLU A 6 -10.69 -6.30 16.85
CA GLU A 6 -11.67 -5.82 15.87
C GLU A 6 -11.01 -5.31 14.57
N ILE A 7 -9.80 -4.74 14.66
CA ILE A 7 -9.04 -4.34 13.46
C ILE A 7 -8.66 -5.57 12.65
N ALA A 8 -8.21 -6.65 13.31
CA ALA A 8 -7.87 -7.89 12.64
C ALA A 8 -9.10 -8.51 11.95
N ASP A 9 -10.24 -8.57 12.63
CA ASP A 9 -11.48 -9.12 12.06
C ASP A 9 -11.97 -8.31 10.85
N ASN A 10 -11.93 -6.97 10.96
CA ASN A 10 -12.24 -6.09 9.83
C ASN A 10 -11.28 -6.29 8.66
N TYR A 11 -9.98 -6.48 8.96
CA TYR A 11 -8.96 -6.74 7.95
C TYR A 11 -9.16 -8.08 7.25
N ILE A 12 -9.56 -9.13 7.98
CA ILE A 12 -9.89 -10.45 7.40
C ILE A 12 -11.02 -10.31 6.37
N SER A 13 -12.10 -9.61 6.72
CA SER A 13 -13.23 -9.38 5.78
C SER A 13 -12.78 -8.61 4.53
N THR A 14 -11.86 -7.67 4.70
CA THR A 14 -11.28 -6.88 3.60
C THR A 14 -10.39 -7.75 2.71
N GLY A 15 -9.57 -8.60 3.31
CA GLY A 15 -8.72 -9.56 2.61
C GLY A 15 -9.51 -10.56 1.77
N GLN A 16 -10.63 -11.08 2.28
CA GLN A 16 -11.53 -11.96 1.53
C GLN A 16 -12.13 -11.28 0.29
N LYS A 17 -12.54 -10.00 0.41
CA LYS A 17 -13.06 -9.24 -0.74
C LYS A 17 -11.97 -8.99 -1.78
N LYS A 18 -10.77 -8.68 -1.31
CA LYS A 18 -9.59 -8.37 -2.12
C LYS A 18 -9.16 -9.57 -2.97
N VAL A 19 -9.06 -10.77 -2.39
CA VAL A 19 -8.67 -11.96 -3.16
C VAL A 19 -9.68 -12.36 -4.24
N ARG A 20 -10.94 -11.96 -4.11
CA ARG A 20 -12.01 -12.24 -5.09
C ARG A 20 -12.08 -11.23 -6.23
N MET A 21 -11.27 -10.17 -6.21
CA MET A 21 -11.26 -9.19 -7.29
C MET A 21 -10.69 -9.79 -8.60
N PRO A 22 -11.18 -9.33 -9.76
CA PRO A 22 -10.61 -9.74 -11.04
C PRO A 22 -9.17 -9.22 -11.18
N VAL A 23 -8.28 -10.06 -11.71
CA VAL A 23 -6.84 -9.76 -11.87
C VAL A 23 -6.59 -8.47 -12.64
N PHE A 24 -7.39 -8.19 -13.67
CA PHE A 24 -7.28 -6.95 -14.44
C PHE A 24 -7.49 -5.70 -13.58
N LYS A 25 -8.49 -5.73 -12.68
CA LYS A 25 -8.75 -4.61 -11.76
C LYS A 25 -7.61 -4.44 -10.76
N MET A 26 -7.07 -5.55 -10.25
CA MET A 26 -5.90 -5.51 -9.36
C MET A 26 -4.68 -4.90 -10.04
N LEU A 27 -4.41 -5.26 -11.30
CA LEU A 27 -3.30 -4.70 -12.08
C LEU A 27 -3.47 -3.18 -12.26
N VAL A 28 -4.67 -2.73 -12.63
CA VAL A 28 -4.96 -1.30 -12.81
C VAL A 28 -4.79 -0.53 -11.50
N LEU A 29 -5.34 -1.03 -10.39
CA LEU A 29 -5.17 -0.43 -9.07
C LEU A 29 -3.70 -0.45 -8.61
N GLY A 30 -2.95 -1.50 -8.98
CA GLY A 30 -1.51 -1.63 -8.78
C GLY A 30 -0.71 -0.58 -9.53
N LEU A 31 -1.06 -0.33 -10.79
CA LEU A 31 -0.46 0.72 -11.62
C LEU A 31 -0.69 2.10 -11.01
N PHE A 32 -1.93 2.42 -10.61
CA PHE A 32 -2.24 3.68 -9.93
C PHE A 32 -1.51 3.79 -8.59
N GLY A 33 -1.42 2.70 -7.84
CA GLY A 33 -0.62 2.63 -6.62
C GLY A 33 0.83 3.01 -6.86
N GLY A 34 1.47 2.41 -7.87
CA GLY A 34 2.83 2.74 -8.30
C GLY A 34 2.98 4.19 -8.77
N MET A 35 2.02 4.71 -9.55
CA MET A 35 2.03 6.10 -10.03
C MET A 35 2.02 7.10 -8.87
N PHE A 36 1.18 6.90 -7.86
CA PHE A 36 1.11 7.80 -6.69
C PHE A 36 2.42 7.79 -5.89
N ILE A 37 3.04 6.62 -5.71
CA ILE A 37 4.34 6.51 -5.05
C ILE A 37 5.45 7.16 -5.88
N ALA A 38 5.43 7.00 -7.20
CA ALA A 38 6.39 7.62 -8.10
C ALA A 38 6.28 9.15 -8.07
N LEU A 39 5.06 9.69 -8.10
CA LEU A 39 4.81 11.13 -8.00
C LEU A 39 5.29 11.72 -6.67
N ALA A 40 4.98 11.05 -5.55
CA ALA A 40 5.44 11.49 -4.23
C ALA A 40 6.97 11.42 -4.10
N SER A 41 7.59 10.38 -4.67
CA SER A 41 9.06 10.24 -4.71
C SER A 41 9.70 11.34 -5.55
N MET A 42 9.14 11.64 -6.73
CA MET A 42 9.61 12.72 -7.59
C MET A 42 9.52 14.08 -6.90
N GLY A 43 8.39 14.38 -6.25
CA GLY A 43 8.22 15.61 -5.47
C GLY A 43 9.19 15.69 -4.30
N ALA A 44 9.39 14.58 -3.58
CA ALA A 44 10.33 14.48 -2.46
C ALA A 44 11.78 14.72 -2.91
N THR A 45 12.18 14.18 -4.06
CA THR A 45 13.52 14.40 -4.65
C THR A 45 13.67 15.83 -5.16
N ALA A 46 12.67 16.38 -5.84
CA ALA A 46 12.71 17.76 -6.35
C ALA A 46 12.88 18.76 -5.19
N ALA A 47 12.10 18.62 -4.11
CA ALA A 47 12.19 19.48 -2.94
C ALA A 47 13.52 19.35 -2.18
N ALA A 48 14.11 18.15 -2.15
CA ALA A 48 15.41 17.94 -1.52
C ALA A 48 16.58 18.45 -2.36
N SER A 49 16.46 18.44 -3.70
CA SER A 49 17.52 18.86 -4.62
C SER A 49 17.90 20.33 -4.50
N THR A 50 17.04 21.16 -3.91
CA THR A 50 17.28 22.59 -3.69
C THR A 50 17.94 22.90 -2.35
N ILE A 51 18.25 21.89 -1.53
CA ILE A 51 18.77 22.04 -0.18
C ILE A 51 20.20 21.52 -0.11
N GLU A 52 21.14 22.40 0.27
CA GLU A 52 22.56 22.04 0.38
C GLU A 52 22.85 21.14 1.59
N ASN A 53 22.12 21.33 2.69
CA ASN A 53 22.28 20.50 3.88
C ASN A 53 21.60 19.14 3.70
N ALA A 54 22.40 18.09 3.53
CA ALA A 54 21.93 16.72 3.31
C ALA A 54 20.94 16.22 4.39
N SER A 55 21.11 16.60 5.65
CA SER A 55 20.22 16.19 6.74
C SER A 55 18.84 16.83 6.61
N VAL A 56 18.80 18.12 6.26
CA VAL A 56 17.55 18.86 6.04
C VAL A 56 16.86 18.38 4.76
N ALA A 57 17.61 18.17 3.69
CA ALA A 57 17.12 17.61 2.43
C ALA A 57 16.41 16.27 2.67
N LYS A 58 17.05 15.37 3.44
CA LYS A 58 16.48 14.06 3.77
C LYS A 58 15.23 14.15 4.64
N LEU A 59 15.18 15.10 5.58
CA LEU A 59 14.00 15.34 6.41
C LEU A 59 12.81 15.81 5.54
N ILE A 60 13.03 16.75 4.62
CA ILE A 60 12.00 17.25 3.72
C ILE A 60 11.48 16.13 2.81
N SER A 61 12.37 15.33 2.21
CA SER A 61 11.94 14.16 1.44
C SER A 61 11.10 13.19 2.27
N ALA A 62 11.50 12.93 3.52
CA ALA A 62 10.78 12.04 4.43
C ALA A 62 9.39 12.58 4.83
N CYS A 63 9.20 13.90 4.89
CA CYS A 63 7.91 14.52 5.14
C CYS A 63 6.98 14.47 3.92
N ILE A 64 7.53 14.55 2.71
CA ILE A 64 6.75 14.56 1.47
C ILE A 64 6.33 13.14 1.07
N PHE A 65 7.20 12.15 1.24
CA PHE A 65 6.95 10.77 0.79
C PHE A 65 5.62 10.15 1.30
N PRO A 66 5.21 10.31 2.58
CA PRO A 66 3.92 9.79 3.08
C PRO A 66 2.69 10.29 2.33
N SER A 67 2.77 11.43 1.64
CA SER A 67 1.66 11.91 0.80
C SER A 67 1.28 10.91 -0.30
N GLY A 68 2.26 10.19 -0.86
CA GLY A 68 2.01 9.13 -1.84
C GLY A 68 1.20 7.99 -1.25
N LEU A 69 1.54 7.53 -0.04
CA LEU A 69 0.78 6.50 0.67
C LEU A 69 -0.64 6.95 0.99
N ALA A 70 -0.83 8.22 1.37
CA ALA A 70 -2.16 8.79 1.59
C ALA A 70 -3.01 8.79 0.30
N MET A 71 -2.41 9.14 -0.84
CA MET A 71 -3.09 9.08 -2.14
C MET A 71 -3.48 7.65 -2.53
N VAL A 72 -2.61 6.67 -2.28
CA VAL A 72 -2.94 5.24 -2.47
C VAL A 72 -4.14 4.84 -1.62
N LEU A 73 -4.15 5.23 -0.34
CA LEU A 73 -5.23 4.88 0.60
C LEU A 73 -6.58 5.49 0.18
N ILE A 74 -6.59 6.76 -0.23
CA ILE A 74 -7.81 7.47 -0.64
C ILE A 74 -8.28 6.98 -2.02
N GLY A 75 -7.36 6.78 -2.96
CA GLY A 75 -7.65 6.32 -4.31
C GLY A 75 -8.03 4.83 -4.39
N GLY A 76 -7.91 4.09 -3.28
CA GLY A 76 -8.12 2.64 -3.26
C GLY A 76 -7.09 1.89 -4.10
N GLY A 77 -5.88 2.46 -4.26
CA GLY A 77 -4.78 1.83 -4.96
C GLY A 77 -4.33 0.57 -4.25
N GLU A 78 -3.85 -0.41 -5.03
CA GLU A 78 -3.34 -1.67 -4.50
C GLU A 78 -1.81 -1.61 -4.51
N LEU A 79 -1.18 -1.99 -3.40
CA LEU A 79 0.27 -2.04 -3.30
C LEU A 79 0.70 -3.44 -2.86
N PHE A 80 1.80 -3.92 -3.43
CA PHE A 80 2.38 -5.22 -3.05
C PHE A 80 2.57 -5.35 -1.53
N THR A 81 3.06 -4.29 -0.87
CA THR A 81 3.26 -4.26 0.58
C THR A 81 1.95 -4.43 1.36
N GLY A 82 0.82 -3.93 0.84
CA GLY A 82 -0.51 -4.15 1.40
C GLY A 82 -1.02 -5.57 1.16
N ASN A 83 -0.58 -6.23 0.08
CA ASN A 83 -0.95 -7.62 -0.25
C ASN A 83 -0.19 -8.62 0.63
N CYS A 84 1.02 -8.28 1.10
CA CYS A 84 1.74 -9.09 2.09
C CYS A 84 0.94 -9.31 3.39
N LEU A 85 0.09 -8.35 3.76
CA LEU A 85 -0.76 -8.46 4.95
C LEU A 85 -1.91 -9.49 4.79
N LEU A 86 -2.19 -9.98 3.57
CA LEU A 86 -3.08 -11.13 3.34
C LEU A 86 -2.58 -12.40 4.07
N LEU A 87 -1.36 -12.40 4.60
CA LEU A 87 -0.89 -13.42 5.52
C LEU A 87 -1.79 -13.56 6.78
N ILE A 88 -2.40 -12.47 7.26
CA ILE A 88 -3.30 -12.50 8.42
C ILE A 88 -4.54 -13.38 8.17
N PRO A 89 -5.36 -13.11 7.13
CA PRO A 89 -6.48 -13.99 6.80
C PRO A 89 -6.03 -15.40 6.38
N LEU A 90 -4.82 -15.57 5.83
CA LEU A 90 -4.26 -16.89 5.54
C LEU A 90 -4.01 -17.70 6.83
N LEU A 91 -3.39 -17.09 7.85
CA LEU A 91 -3.14 -17.73 9.14
C LEU A 91 -4.44 -18.07 9.88
N GLN A 92 -5.49 -17.28 9.67
CA GLN A 92 -6.84 -17.54 10.18
C GLN A 92 -7.62 -18.56 9.34
N LYS A 93 -7.02 -19.11 8.27
CA LYS A 93 -7.62 -20.09 7.34
C LYS A 93 -8.84 -19.58 6.56
N GLU A 94 -8.96 -18.25 6.43
CA GLU A 94 -10.07 -17.59 5.75
C GLU A 94 -9.84 -17.45 4.23
N ILE A 95 -8.60 -17.59 3.78
CA ILE A 95 -8.19 -17.59 2.36
C ILE A 95 -7.16 -18.70 2.10
N ARG A 96 -6.97 -19.07 0.83
CA ARG A 96 -6.01 -20.12 0.41
C ARG A 96 -4.67 -19.53 0.01
N ILE A 97 -3.60 -20.31 0.17
CA ILE A 97 -2.25 -19.94 -0.28
C ILE A 97 -2.23 -19.60 -1.78
N THR A 98 -2.99 -20.30 -2.60
CA THR A 98 -3.09 -20.04 -4.04
C THR A 98 -3.68 -18.66 -4.35
N GLU A 99 -4.63 -18.19 -3.54
CA GLU A 99 -5.22 -16.86 -3.68
C GLU A 99 -4.23 -15.77 -3.30
N VAL A 100 -3.44 -16.00 -2.25
CA VAL A 100 -2.35 -15.12 -1.82
C VAL A 100 -1.29 -15.00 -2.91
N ILE A 101 -0.80 -16.13 -3.46
CA ILE A 101 0.18 -16.13 -4.56
C ILE A 101 -0.34 -15.38 -5.78
N ARG A 102 -1.61 -15.59 -6.18
CA ARG A 102 -2.22 -14.87 -7.30
C ARG A 102 -2.32 -13.36 -7.08
N ASN A 103 -2.44 -12.92 -5.84
CA ASN A 103 -2.52 -11.50 -5.48
C ASN A 103 -1.13 -10.86 -5.31
N LEU A 104 -0.08 -11.67 -5.13
CA LEU A 104 1.31 -11.23 -5.01
C LEU A 104 2.05 -11.23 -6.35
N SER A 105 1.57 -11.97 -7.35
CA SER A 105 2.06 -12.00 -8.73
C SER A 105 1.54 -10.83 -9.54
#